data_AF-A0A0D7A499-F1
#
_entry.id   AF-A0A0D7A499-F1
#
_cell.length_a   1.000
_cell.length_b   1.000
_cell.length_c   1.000
_cell.angle_alpha   90.00
_cell.angle_beta   90.00
_cell.angle_gamma   90.00
#
_symmetry.space_group_name_H-M   'P 1'
#
loop_
_entity.id
_entity.type
_entity.pdbx_description
1 polymer ?
#
loop_
_entity_poly.entity_id
_entity_poly.type
_entity_poly.pdbx_seq_one_letter_code
_entity_poly.pdbx_strand_id
1 'polypeptide(L)'
;MSFVFRPAESSPLLGQHTAKKPDGSLSVVIHSKFFFVGLIVCIVLSISRVLSPVPDRHIVSSPFVNLTANQICRDQGQREYTAQLVDIPLDWHWKEACELMLLDMDAGAVAARESVNYCENLRPNGEEPLVVGHWIVDDESCRPHWPLYLTPGNCVALGIRQFSAHMIPPLGIDPYRVCQSPPTGLLPQGEERLPDACTVQEDGSIIGLWVSETQGCEPTWSDVAARECEALETRHYTASIARVPTGLDPLLVCTHVPFEVHGHSHLASFCEPQDDDSLLGHWSIRSEEDCMPHWSSMVDNHYAAFDKCELEAVLQDVPVGLSALDLCTSFPNEAHGHPDRCELRGEDTVGVWYERDAWCQPFLFDVQDQDCQQSNIRRIQAKVRDTGEADDDWYKLCAMSIVNAPRRLCSGMAGSICPSIVRSHFRTYGSTTYSTTLRIKIASPPFDATENPVQSSNEDETVLQDDGEAGWVE
;
A
#
# COMPACT_ATOMS: atom_id res chain seq x y z
N MET A 1 18.84 17.25 -28.64
CA MET A 1 17.62 17.95 -29.10
C MET A 1 16.49 17.49 -28.21
N SER A 2 16.12 18.29 -27.22
CA SER A 2 15.12 17.91 -26.21
C SER A 2 13.77 18.49 -26.61
N PHE A 3 12.78 17.63 -26.89
CA PHE A 3 11.41 18.05 -27.10
C PHE A 3 10.68 18.02 -25.75
N VAL A 4 10.29 19.21 -25.29
CA VAL A 4 9.45 19.40 -24.11
C VAL A 4 7.99 19.38 -24.57
N PHE A 5 7.24 18.35 -24.20
CA PHE A 5 5.78 18.34 -24.36
C PHE A 5 5.14 19.12 -23.20
N ARG A 6 4.36 20.16 -23.53
CA ARG A 6 3.45 20.82 -22.60
C ARG A 6 2.08 20.13 -22.66
N PRO A 7 1.44 19.83 -21.52
CA PRO A 7 0.06 19.36 -21.51
C PRO A 7 -0.91 20.53 -21.67
N ALA A 8 -1.99 20.30 -22.41
CA ALA A 8 -3.09 21.24 -22.58
C ALA A 8 -4.02 21.19 -21.36
N GLU A 9 -4.37 22.37 -20.84
CA GLU A 9 -5.34 22.58 -19.77
C GLU A 9 -6.73 22.14 -20.20
N SER A 10 -7.32 21.21 -19.45
CA SER A 10 -8.73 20.86 -19.53
C SER A 10 -9.55 21.80 -18.64
N SER A 11 -10.54 22.46 -19.24
CA SER A 11 -11.64 23.10 -18.50
C SER A 11 -12.78 22.11 -18.32
N PRO A 12 -13.43 22.10 -17.15
CA PRO A 12 -14.86 21.83 -17.11
C PRO A 12 -15.57 22.90 -16.27
N LEU A 13 -16.81 23.23 -16.66
CA LEU A 13 -17.96 23.22 -15.73
C LEU A 13 -19.27 23.49 -16.48
N LEU A 14 -19.90 22.36 -16.76
CA LEU A 14 -21.32 22.03 -16.79
C LEU A 14 -22.28 23.06 -16.14
N GLY A 15 -23.09 23.73 -16.96
CA GLY A 15 -24.26 24.51 -16.53
C GLY A 15 -25.55 23.76 -16.81
N GLN A 16 -26.22 23.34 -15.73
CA GLN A 16 -27.52 22.65 -15.73
C GLN A 16 -28.64 23.54 -16.30
N HIS A 17 -29.38 23.05 -17.28
CA HIS A 17 -30.67 23.62 -17.68
C HIS A 17 -31.81 22.85 -17.00
N THR A 18 -32.46 23.53 -16.06
CA THR A 18 -33.66 23.10 -15.35
C THR A 18 -34.90 23.26 -16.22
N ALA A 19 -35.71 22.21 -16.25
CA ALA A 19 -37.03 22.17 -16.88
C ALA A 19 -37.98 23.15 -16.17
N LYS A 20 -38.60 24.06 -16.94
CA LYS A 20 -39.64 24.97 -16.46
C LYS A 20 -40.97 24.65 -17.14
N LYS A 21 -41.88 24.12 -16.31
CA LYS A 21 -43.31 23.92 -16.57
C LYS A 21 -44.02 25.25 -16.80
N PRO A 22 -45.04 25.31 -17.67
CA PRO A 22 -46.13 26.27 -17.48
C PRO A 22 -47.49 25.55 -17.39
N ASP A 23 -48.12 25.67 -16.22
CA ASP A 23 -49.57 25.54 -16.08
C ASP A 23 -50.20 26.87 -16.46
N GLY A 24 -51.20 26.84 -17.34
CA GLY A 24 -51.96 28.02 -17.76
C GLY A 24 -53.27 27.60 -18.42
N SER A 25 -54.29 27.39 -17.60
CA SER A 25 -55.63 27.02 -18.03
C SER A 25 -56.46 28.24 -18.45
N LEU A 26 -57.48 27.93 -19.28
CA LEU A 26 -58.85 28.47 -19.29
C LEU A 26 -59.28 29.46 -20.39
N SER A 27 -60.04 28.85 -21.33
CA SER A 27 -61.42 29.19 -21.71
C SER A 27 -61.73 30.27 -22.77
N VAL A 28 -62.89 30.03 -23.40
CA VAL A 28 -63.68 30.88 -24.31
C VAL A 28 -63.11 30.87 -25.75
N VAL A 29 -63.78 30.48 -26.83
CA VAL A 29 -65.18 30.62 -27.25
C VAL A 29 -65.59 29.41 -28.11
N ILE A 30 -66.61 28.69 -27.68
CA ILE A 30 -67.43 27.83 -28.54
C ILE A 30 -68.34 28.76 -29.32
N HIS A 31 -68.26 28.76 -30.66
CA HIS A 31 -69.34 28.96 -31.65
C HIS A 31 -68.75 29.25 -33.06
N SER A 32 -67.98 28.32 -33.64
CA SER A 32 -67.62 28.41 -35.08
C SER A 32 -67.12 27.09 -35.69
N LYS A 33 -67.61 25.92 -35.25
CA LYS A 33 -67.16 24.63 -35.79
C LYS A 33 -68.08 24.00 -36.85
N PHE A 34 -69.28 24.53 -37.08
CA PHE A 34 -70.18 23.96 -38.11
C PHE A 34 -70.02 24.59 -39.50
N PHE A 35 -69.47 25.81 -39.62
CA PHE A 35 -69.25 26.43 -40.94
C PHE A 35 -67.92 26.03 -41.60
N PHE A 36 -66.88 25.70 -40.83
CA PHE A 36 -65.57 25.35 -41.40
C PHE A 36 -65.52 23.93 -41.97
N VAL A 37 -66.28 22.98 -41.41
CA VAL A 37 -66.35 21.60 -41.93
C VAL A 37 -67.07 21.58 -43.29
N GLY A 38 -68.13 22.38 -43.46
CA GLY A 38 -68.82 22.51 -44.75
C GLY A 38 -67.93 23.12 -45.84
N LEU A 39 -67.16 24.16 -45.52
CA LEU A 39 -66.25 24.81 -46.47
C LEU A 39 -65.08 23.89 -46.86
N ILE A 40 -64.49 23.15 -45.91
CA ILE A 40 -63.42 22.19 -46.19
C ILE A 40 -63.97 21.03 -47.05
N VAL A 41 -65.16 20.51 -46.76
CA VAL A 41 -65.78 19.47 -47.59
C VAL A 41 -66.08 19.98 -49.00
N CYS A 42 -66.53 21.23 -49.18
CA CYS A 42 -66.71 21.82 -50.50
C CYS A 42 -65.39 22.08 -51.24
N ILE A 43 -64.33 22.52 -50.56
CA ILE A 43 -63.02 22.73 -51.18
C ILE A 43 -62.40 21.38 -51.56
N VAL A 44 -62.46 20.37 -50.68
CA VAL A 44 -61.98 19.02 -50.98
C VAL A 44 -62.76 18.44 -52.17
N LEU A 45 -64.10 18.50 -52.17
CA LEU A 45 -64.92 17.99 -53.28
C LEU A 45 -64.75 18.79 -54.59
N SER A 46 -64.39 20.07 -54.52
CA SER A 46 -64.13 20.89 -55.71
C SER A 46 -62.73 20.63 -56.27
N ILE A 47 -61.73 20.40 -55.41
CA ILE A 47 -60.38 20.00 -55.83
C ILE A 47 -60.39 18.58 -56.41
N SER A 48 -61.20 17.66 -55.86
CA SER A 48 -61.39 16.31 -56.41
C SER A 48 -62.01 16.27 -57.80
N ARG A 49 -62.62 17.35 -58.29
CA ARG A 49 -63.24 17.41 -59.63
C ARG A 49 -62.39 18.14 -60.67
N VAL A 50 -61.36 18.90 -60.26
CA VAL A 50 -60.45 19.61 -61.18
C VAL A 50 -59.13 18.86 -61.37
N LEU A 51 -58.78 17.96 -60.44
CA LEU A 51 -57.77 16.94 -60.71
C LEU A 51 -58.41 15.86 -61.56
N SER A 52 -58.42 16.05 -62.88
CA SER A 52 -58.52 14.94 -63.83
C SER A 52 -57.63 13.80 -63.31
N PRO A 53 -58.07 12.54 -63.34
CA PRO A 53 -57.20 11.42 -63.00
C PRO A 53 -55.97 11.56 -63.88
N VAL A 54 -54.85 11.98 -63.26
CA VAL A 54 -53.55 11.85 -63.89
C VAL A 54 -53.51 10.36 -64.19
N PRO A 55 -53.42 9.97 -65.48
CA PRO A 55 -53.49 8.57 -65.84
C PRO A 55 -52.53 7.85 -64.92
N ASP A 56 -53.02 6.84 -64.19
CA ASP A 56 -52.20 5.98 -63.36
C ASP A 56 -51.06 5.50 -64.26
N ARG A 57 -49.92 6.19 -64.17
CA ARG A 57 -48.68 5.72 -64.75
C ARG A 57 -48.39 4.52 -63.90
N HIS A 58 -48.89 3.36 -64.36
CA HIS A 58 -48.57 2.07 -63.80
C HIS A 58 -47.07 2.10 -63.54
N ILE A 59 -46.70 2.09 -62.26
CA ILE A 59 -45.31 2.05 -61.84
C ILE A 59 -44.81 0.71 -62.37
N VAL A 60 -44.18 0.78 -63.54
CA VAL A 60 -43.61 -0.38 -64.22
C VAL A 60 -42.54 -0.91 -63.28
N SER A 61 -42.59 -2.20 -62.98
CA SER A 61 -41.57 -2.90 -62.18
C SER A 61 -40.17 -2.56 -62.69
N SER A 62 -39.25 -2.25 -61.77
CA SER A 62 -37.89 -1.74 -62.00
C SER A 62 -37.25 -2.22 -63.32
N PRO A 63 -37.05 -1.34 -64.31
CA PRO A 63 -36.41 -1.66 -65.60
C PRO A 63 -34.87 -1.69 -65.54
N PHE A 64 -34.27 -1.58 -64.36
CA PHE A 64 -32.82 -1.73 -64.22
C PHE A 64 -32.45 -3.22 -64.17
N VAL A 65 -31.54 -3.63 -65.04
CA VAL A 65 -30.98 -4.99 -65.13
C VAL A 65 -29.47 -4.96 -64.95
N ASN A 66 -28.87 -6.12 -64.69
CA ASN A 66 -27.41 -6.29 -64.56
C ASN A 66 -26.78 -5.41 -63.47
N LEU A 67 -27.40 -5.33 -62.29
CA LEU A 67 -26.82 -4.64 -61.14
C LEU A 67 -25.45 -5.24 -60.81
N THR A 68 -24.41 -4.43 -60.95
CA THR A 68 -23.02 -4.82 -60.80
C THR A 68 -22.35 -3.88 -59.81
N ALA A 69 -21.77 -4.45 -58.75
CA ALA A 69 -20.98 -3.70 -57.79
C ALA A 69 -19.60 -3.39 -58.38
N ASN A 70 -19.15 -2.14 -58.32
CA ASN A 70 -17.77 -1.79 -58.68
C ASN A 70 -16.82 -2.53 -57.73
N GLN A 71 -15.79 -3.18 -58.26
CA GLN A 71 -14.81 -3.91 -57.43
C GLN A 71 -13.99 -2.96 -56.54
N ILE A 72 -13.85 -1.72 -56.98
CA ILE A 72 -13.10 -0.65 -56.32
C ILE A 72 -14.10 0.20 -55.52
N CYS A 73 -13.78 0.42 -54.24
CA CYS A 73 -14.58 1.30 -53.39
C CYS A 73 -14.38 2.76 -53.80
N ARG A 74 -15.45 3.55 -53.73
CA ARG A 74 -15.43 4.95 -54.16
C ARG A 74 -14.85 5.86 -53.07
N ASP A 75 -15.27 5.64 -51.84
CA ASP A 75 -14.80 6.36 -50.64
C ASP A 75 -14.99 5.46 -49.41
N GLN A 76 -14.54 5.89 -48.24
CA GLN A 76 -14.62 5.10 -47.01
C GLN A 76 -16.07 4.72 -46.68
N GLY A 77 -16.37 3.42 -46.71
CA GLY A 77 -17.70 2.87 -46.47
C GLY A 77 -18.68 3.05 -47.62
N GLN A 78 -18.25 3.47 -48.82
CA GLN A 78 -19.13 3.69 -49.97
C GLN A 78 -18.65 2.91 -51.21
N ARG A 79 -19.59 2.20 -51.83
CA ARG A 79 -19.38 1.50 -53.11
C ARG A 79 -20.29 2.07 -54.18
N GLU A 80 -19.76 2.14 -55.40
CA GLU A 80 -20.57 2.45 -56.57
C GLU A 80 -21.17 1.17 -57.16
N TYR A 81 -22.47 1.17 -57.39
CA TYR A 81 -23.19 0.14 -58.10
C TYR A 81 -23.67 0.70 -59.43
N THR A 82 -23.63 -0.13 -60.47
CA THR A 82 -24.11 0.24 -61.80
C THR A 82 -25.15 -0.74 -62.28
N ALA A 83 -26.16 -0.26 -62.99
CA ALA A 83 -27.20 -1.10 -63.59
C ALA A 83 -27.67 -0.47 -64.89
N GLN A 84 -27.96 -1.31 -65.87
CA GLN A 84 -28.42 -0.88 -67.17
C GLN A 84 -29.93 -0.66 -67.16
N LEU A 85 -30.38 0.51 -67.60
CA LEU A 85 -31.79 0.78 -67.81
C LEU A 85 -32.23 0.19 -69.16
N VAL A 86 -33.24 -0.67 -69.15
CA VAL A 86 -33.85 -1.23 -70.38
C VAL A 86 -35.25 -0.67 -70.61
N ASP A 87 -35.79 -0.90 -71.81
CA ASP A 87 -37.17 -0.59 -72.18
C ASP A 87 -37.59 0.88 -71.95
N ILE A 88 -36.68 1.82 -72.26
CA ILE A 88 -36.95 3.26 -72.18
C ILE A 88 -38.01 3.64 -73.22
N PRO A 89 -39.15 4.25 -72.83
CA PRO A 89 -40.15 4.70 -73.79
C PRO A 89 -39.55 5.66 -74.83
N LEU A 90 -39.93 5.49 -76.10
CA LEU A 90 -39.42 6.28 -77.24
C LEU A 90 -39.65 7.80 -77.09
N ASP A 91 -40.65 8.20 -76.31
CA ASP A 91 -41.01 9.59 -76.05
C ASP A 91 -40.29 10.20 -74.83
N TRP A 92 -39.51 9.40 -74.09
CA TRP A 92 -38.81 9.87 -72.89
C TRP A 92 -37.36 10.21 -73.19
N HIS A 93 -36.89 11.33 -72.64
CA HIS A 93 -35.45 11.59 -72.63
C HIS A 93 -34.78 10.61 -71.67
N TRP A 94 -33.76 9.91 -72.14
CA TRP A 94 -33.09 8.84 -71.39
C TRP A 94 -32.66 9.25 -69.96
N LYS A 95 -32.23 10.51 -69.79
CA LYS A 95 -31.83 11.05 -68.48
C LYS A 95 -33.00 11.16 -67.53
N GLU A 96 -34.15 11.65 -67.99
CA GLU A 96 -35.37 11.74 -67.18
C GLU A 96 -35.89 10.35 -66.83
N ALA A 97 -35.84 9.40 -67.77
CA ALA A 97 -36.21 8.01 -67.51
C ALA A 97 -35.34 7.39 -66.41
N CYS A 98 -34.03 7.59 -66.47
CA CYS A 98 -33.11 7.08 -65.48
C CYS A 98 -33.30 7.72 -64.09
N GLU A 99 -33.47 9.04 -64.02
CA GLU A 99 -33.66 9.76 -62.75
C GLU A 99 -35.00 9.46 -62.07
N LEU A 100 -36.05 9.11 -62.84
CA LEU A 100 -37.39 8.80 -62.31
C LEU A 100 -37.59 7.34 -61.94
N MET A 101 -36.78 6.42 -62.47
CA MET A 101 -36.91 4.99 -62.19
C MET A 101 -36.26 4.64 -60.85
N LEU A 102 -37.02 3.94 -60.01
CA LEU A 102 -36.53 3.44 -58.72
C LEU A 102 -35.95 2.05 -58.89
N LEU A 103 -34.76 1.84 -58.32
CA LEU A 103 -34.15 0.51 -58.20
C LEU A 103 -34.64 -0.12 -56.89
N ASP A 104 -35.21 -1.32 -56.97
CA ASP A 104 -35.59 -2.08 -55.78
C ASP A 104 -34.47 -3.07 -55.43
N MET A 105 -33.66 -2.71 -54.43
CA MET A 105 -32.54 -3.53 -53.95
C MET A 105 -33.00 -4.51 -52.85
N ASP A 106 -34.03 -5.30 -53.11
CA ASP A 106 -34.56 -6.28 -52.15
C ASP A 106 -33.62 -7.48 -51.91
N ALA A 107 -32.53 -7.58 -52.67
CA ALA A 107 -31.52 -8.64 -52.53
C ALA A 107 -30.36 -8.23 -51.59
N GLY A 108 -30.68 -7.93 -50.34
CA GLY A 108 -29.82 -8.19 -49.18
C GLY A 108 -28.55 -7.37 -48.96
N ALA A 109 -28.20 -6.38 -49.79
CA ALA A 109 -27.00 -5.57 -49.54
C ALA A 109 -27.31 -4.24 -48.84
N VAL A 110 -28.28 -3.44 -49.32
CA VAL A 110 -28.59 -2.14 -48.70
C VAL A 110 -30.04 -1.77 -48.96
N ALA A 111 -30.84 -1.68 -47.90
CA ALA A 111 -32.28 -1.36 -47.95
C ALA A 111 -32.53 0.15 -48.16
N ALA A 112 -31.81 0.78 -49.08
CA ALA A 112 -31.98 2.18 -49.41
C ALA A 112 -32.72 2.29 -50.75
N ARG A 113 -34.00 2.69 -50.70
CA ARG A 113 -34.73 3.23 -51.84
C ARG A 113 -34.16 4.60 -52.21
N GLU A 114 -32.92 4.62 -52.66
CA GLU A 114 -32.24 5.84 -53.05
C GLU A 114 -32.43 6.12 -54.53
N SER A 115 -32.67 7.40 -54.84
CA SER A 115 -32.63 7.90 -56.21
C SER A 115 -31.24 7.66 -56.79
N VAL A 116 -31.18 7.34 -58.08
CA VAL A 116 -29.90 7.26 -58.81
C VAL A 116 -29.08 8.53 -58.59
N ASN A 117 -27.78 8.38 -58.28
CA ASN A 117 -26.93 9.55 -58.02
C ASN A 117 -26.62 10.30 -59.32
N TYR A 118 -26.38 9.56 -60.40
CA TYR A 118 -26.22 10.11 -61.73
C TYR A 118 -26.44 9.04 -62.81
N CYS A 119 -26.77 9.50 -64.01
CA CYS A 119 -27.02 8.65 -65.16
C CYS A 119 -26.02 8.94 -66.27
N GLU A 120 -25.55 7.88 -66.93
CA GLU A 120 -24.58 7.97 -68.02
C GLU A 120 -25.14 7.28 -69.27
N ASN A 121 -24.96 7.91 -70.44
CA ASN A 121 -25.27 7.28 -71.72
C ASN A 121 -23.97 6.85 -72.41
N LEU A 122 -23.70 5.55 -72.39
CA LEU A 122 -22.50 4.96 -72.98
C LEU A 122 -22.53 4.90 -74.50
N ARG A 123 -23.70 5.13 -75.13
CA ARG A 123 -23.87 5.18 -76.60
C ARG A 123 -24.64 6.43 -77.03
N PRO A 124 -24.03 7.63 -76.91
CA PRO A 124 -24.72 8.88 -77.21
C PRO A 124 -25.12 9.04 -78.69
N ASN A 125 -24.42 8.36 -79.61
CA ASN A 125 -24.68 8.39 -81.05
C ASN A 125 -25.31 7.10 -81.60
N GLY A 126 -25.74 6.18 -80.72
CA GLY A 126 -26.37 4.93 -81.14
C GLY A 126 -27.84 5.11 -81.50
N GLU A 127 -28.41 4.18 -82.28
CA GLU A 127 -29.85 4.13 -82.55
C GLU A 127 -30.67 3.90 -81.27
N GLU A 128 -30.07 3.22 -80.28
CA GLU A 128 -30.64 3.02 -78.95
C GLU A 128 -29.65 3.45 -77.86
N PRO A 129 -30.03 4.37 -76.95
CA PRO A 129 -29.16 4.83 -75.88
C PRO A 129 -28.88 3.66 -74.92
N LEU A 130 -27.61 3.48 -74.56
CA LEU A 130 -27.22 2.53 -73.50
C LEU A 130 -27.07 3.33 -72.21
N VAL A 131 -28.12 3.31 -71.40
CA VAL A 131 -28.21 4.14 -70.20
C VAL A 131 -27.85 3.31 -68.99
N VAL A 132 -26.89 3.80 -68.22
CA VAL A 132 -26.44 3.18 -66.98
C VAL A 132 -26.73 4.15 -65.84
N GLY A 133 -27.47 3.66 -64.85
CA GLY A 133 -27.62 4.35 -63.58
C GLY A 133 -26.45 4.01 -62.66
N HIS A 134 -26.03 4.98 -61.87
CA HIS A 134 -24.97 4.84 -60.88
C HIS A 134 -25.50 5.17 -59.49
N TRP A 135 -25.29 4.27 -58.52
CA TRP A 135 -25.67 4.44 -57.11
C TRP A 135 -24.44 4.40 -56.22
N ILE A 136 -24.28 5.39 -55.36
CA ILE A 136 -23.25 5.45 -54.33
C ILE A 136 -23.92 5.02 -53.04
N VAL A 137 -23.60 3.83 -52.58
CA VAL A 137 -24.33 3.20 -51.49
C VAL A 137 -23.35 2.90 -50.36
N ASP A 138 -23.80 3.11 -49.12
CA ASP A 138 -23.05 2.72 -47.94
C ASP A 138 -22.86 1.19 -47.92
N ASP A 139 -21.61 0.73 -47.99
CA ASP A 139 -21.22 -0.67 -48.06
C ASP A 139 -20.17 -0.97 -46.98
N GLU A 140 -20.50 -1.89 -46.07
CA GLU A 140 -19.61 -2.31 -44.98
C GLU A 140 -18.31 -2.93 -45.49
N SER A 141 -18.33 -3.59 -46.66
CA SER A 141 -17.12 -4.15 -47.28
C SER A 141 -16.15 -3.07 -47.77
N CYS A 142 -16.61 -1.83 -47.91
CA CYS A 142 -15.78 -0.66 -48.20
C CYS A 142 -15.32 0.08 -46.94
N ARG A 143 -15.59 -0.45 -45.74
CA ARG A 143 -15.05 0.10 -44.49
C ARG A 143 -13.70 -0.55 -44.19
N PRO A 144 -12.63 0.24 -44.01
CA PRO A 144 -11.39 -0.30 -43.48
C PRO A 144 -11.65 -0.84 -42.08
N HIS A 145 -10.92 -1.89 -41.72
CA HIS A 145 -10.99 -2.45 -40.38
C HIS A 145 -9.60 -2.89 -39.92
N TRP A 146 -9.44 -2.91 -38.59
CA TRP A 146 -8.29 -3.51 -37.95
C TRP A 146 -8.49 -5.01 -37.79
N PRO A 147 -7.42 -5.81 -37.77
CA PRO A 147 -7.52 -7.21 -37.36
C PRO A 147 -8.04 -7.31 -35.92
N LEU A 148 -8.68 -8.43 -35.60
CA LEU A 148 -9.23 -8.68 -34.26
C LEU A 148 -8.17 -8.70 -33.15
N TYR A 149 -6.92 -9.03 -33.49
CA TYR A 149 -5.82 -9.11 -32.53
C TYR A 149 -4.74 -8.09 -32.90
N LEU A 150 -4.49 -7.16 -31.98
CA LEU A 150 -3.37 -6.25 -32.07
C LEU A 150 -2.08 -6.99 -31.70
N THR A 151 -1.00 -6.68 -32.39
CA THR A 151 0.32 -7.23 -32.09
C THR A 151 0.90 -6.49 -30.88
N PRO A 152 1.22 -7.19 -29.77
CA PRO A 152 1.85 -6.56 -28.63
C PRO A 152 3.28 -6.14 -29.01
N GLY A 153 3.56 -4.85 -28.85
CA GLY A 153 4.89 -4.28 -28.96
C GLY A 153 5.62 -4.23 -27.61
N ASN A 154 6.63 -3.36 -27.56
CA ASN A 154 7.44 -3.12 -26.37
C ASN A 154 6.67 -2.31 -25.31
N CYS A 155 7.15 -2.38 -24.06
CA CYS A 155 6.68 -1.48 -23.01
C CYS A 155 7.28 -0.10 -23.25
N VAL A 156 6.44 0.94 -23.17
CA VAL A 156 6.85 2.34 -23.38
C VAL A 156 6.93 3.13 -22.09
N ALA A 157 6.26 2.64 -21.03
CA ALA A 157 6.41 3.10 -19.66
C ALA A 157 6.03 1.97 -18.68
N LEU A 158 6.20 2.19 -17.37
CA LEU A 158 5.77 1.26 -16.33
C LEU A 158 4.26 1.02 -16.42
N GLY A 159 3.86 -0.25 -16.52
CA GLY A 159 2.46 -0.64 -16.67
C GLY A 159 1.86 -0.35 -18.06
N ILE A 160 2.60 0.26 -18.99
CA ILE A 160 2.07 0.72 -20.27
C ILE A 160 2.77 0.03 -21.46
N ARG A 161 1.97 -0.61 -22.32
CA ARG A 161 2.44 -1.29 -23.53
C ARG A 161 1.93 -0.61 -24.79
N GLN A 162 2.79 -0.57 -25.81
CA GLN A 162 2.38 -0.22 -27.16
C GLN A 162 1.87 -1.45 -27.89
N PHE A 163 0.76 -1.30 -28.60
CA PHE A 163 0.19 -2.28 -29.52
C PHE A 163 0.22 -1.71 -30.93
N SER A 164 0.38 -2.59 -31.92
CA SER A 164 0.31 -2.20 -33.33
C SER A 164 -0.51 -3.18 -34.14
N ALA A 165 -1.10 -2.67 -35.22
CA ALA A 165 -1.78 -3.51 -36.20
C ALA A 165 -1.67 -2.90 -37.59
N HIS A 166 -1.57 -3.77 -38.59
CA HIS A 166 -1.71 -3.39 -39.98
C HIS A 166 -3.20 -3.34 -40.33
N MET A 167 -3.67 -2.21 -40.85
CA MET A 167 -5.03 -2.10 -41.33
C MET A 167 -5.20 -2.89 -42.62
N ILE A 168 -6.41 -3.39 -42.85
CA ILE A 168 -6.80 -3.98 -44.14
C ILE A 168 -7.69 -2.95 -44.87
N PRO A 169 -7.12 -2.08 -45.73
CA PRO A 169 -7.92 -1.14 -46.49
C PRO A 169 -8.66 -1.85 -47.65
N PRO A 170 -9.87 -1.41 -48.01
CA PRO A 170 -10.54 -1.85 -49.23
C PRO A 170 -9.76 -1.36 -50.46
N LEU A 171 -9.89 -2.08 -51.58
CA LEU A 171 -9.31 -1.66 -52.85
C LEU A 171 -9.88 -0.30 -53.30
N GLY A 172 -8.99 0.62 -53.70
CA GLY A 172 -9.36 1.95 -54.21
C GLY A 172 -9.36 3.08 -53.20
N ILE A 173 -9.29 2.76 -51.91
CA ILE A 173 -9.29 3.77 -50.87
C ILE A 173 -7.88 4.32 -50.66
N ASP A 174 -7.75 5.64 -50.64
CA ASP A 174 -6.51 6.33 -50.33
C ASP A 174 -6.10 6.09 -48.86
N PRO A 175 -4.94 5.44 -48.60
CA PRO A 175 -4.47 5.17 -47.24
C PRO A 175 -4.36 6.41 -46.36
N TYR A 176 -4.00 7.57 -46.93
CA TYR A 176 -3.84 8.81 -46.18
C TYR A 176 -5.18 9.36 -45.68
N ARG A 177 -6.25 9.26 -46.49
CA ARG A 177 -7.61 9.61 -46.04
C ARG A 177 -8.05 8.74 -44.89
N VAL A 178 -7.76 7.45 -44.94
CA VAL A 178 -8.15 6.53 -43.87
C VAL A 178 -7.46 6.88 -42.55
N CYS A 179 -6.17 7.25 -42.58
CA CYS A 179 -5.49 7.71 -41.36
C CYS A 179 -6.00 9.05 -40.80
N GLN A 180 -6.70 9.88 -41.58
CA GLN A 180 -7.33 11.10 -41.07
C GLN A 180 -8.59 10.81 -40.24
N SER A 181 -9.25 9.67 -40.48
CA SER A 181 -10.44 9.21 -39.75
C SER A 181 -10.43 7.69 -39.58
N PRO A 182 -9.46 7.14 -38.82
CA PRO A 182 -9.32 5.70 -38.68
C PRO A 182 -10.52 5.09 -37.94
N PRO A 183 -10.89 3.83 -38.23
CA PRO A 183 -11.86 3.11 -37.42
C PRO A 183 -11.31 2.81 -36.01
N THR A 184 -12.19 2.48 -35.07
CA THR A 184 -11.80 2.00 -33.73
C THR A 184 -11.21 0.59 -33.81
N GLY A 185 -10.17 0.33 -33.03
CA GLY A 185 -9.60 -1.01 -32.82
C GLY A 185 -10.01 -1.55 -31.46
N LEU A 186 -10.08 -2.89 -31.34
CA LEU A 186 -10.38 -3.57 -30.08
C LEU A 186 -9.07 -3.90 -29.34
N LEU A 187 -8.87 -3.29 -28.18
CA LEU A 187 -7.73 -3.56 -27.31
C LEU A 187 -7.87 -4.93 -26.60
N PRO A 188 -6.78 -5.55 -26.14
CA PRO A 188 -6.83 -6.84 -25.41
C PRO A 188 -7.76 -6.86 -24.18
N GLN A 189 -8.00 -5.69 -23.58
CA GLN A 189 -8.90 -5.49 -22.43
C GLN A 189 -10.38 -5.44 -22.84
N GLY A 190 -10.69 -5.48 -24.14
CA GLY A 190 -12.05 -5.38 -24.69
C GLY A 190 -12.54 -3.95 -24.92
N GLU A 191 -11.68 -2.94 -24.78
CA GLU A 191 -12.03 -1.55 -25.04
C GLU A 191 -11.87 -1.21 -26.54
N GLU A 192 -12.89 -0.60 -27.14
CA GLU A 192 -12.81 -0.06 -28.50
C GLU A 192 -12.31 1.39 -28.48
N ARG A 193 -11.16 1.66 -29.12
CA ARG A 193 -10.57 3.00 -29.16
C ARG A 193 -9.90 3.29 -30.49
N LEU A 194 -9.88 4.58 -30.87
CA LEU A 194 -9.07 5.06 -31.98
C LEU A 194 -7.57 4.85 -31.67
N PRO A 195 -6.73 4.58 -32.69
CA PRO A 195 -5.29 4.54 -32.49
C PRO A 195 -4.77 5.91 -32.02
N ASP A 196 -3.78 5.90 -31.13
CA ASP A 196 -3.09 7.12 -30.70
C ASP A 196 -2.24 7.71 -31.84
N ALA A 197 -1.79 6.87 -32.76
CA ALA A 197 -1.13 7.29 -33.99
C ALA A 197 -1.50 6.37 -35.16
N CYS A 198 -1.71 6.96 -36.34
CA CYS A 198 -1.91 6.25 -37.60
C CYS A 198 -0.85 6.71 -38.61
N THR A 199 -0.07 5.77 -39.15
CA THR A 199 0.99 6.08 -40.11
C THR A 199 0.81 5.26 -41.39
N VAL A 200 1.09 5.90 -42.52
CA VAL A 200 1.13 5.25 -43.84
C VAL A 200 2.61 4.98 -44.16
N GLN A 201 2.94 3.73 -44.45
CA GLN A 201 4.28 3.29 -44.83
C GLN A 201 4.56 3.57 -46.31
N GLU A 202 5.82 3.45 -46.73
CA GLU A 202 6.23 3.68 -48.13
C GLU A 202 5.57 2.70 -49.12
N ASP A 203 5.21 1.49 -48.65
CA ASP A 203 4.50 0.48 -49.43
C ASP A 203 2.97 0.71 -49.50
N GLY A 204 2.48 1.80 -48.88
CA GLY A 204 1.06 2.13 -48.79
C GLY A 204 0.30 1.39 -47.68
N SER A 205 0.95 0.53 -46.90
CA SER A 205 0.34 -0.11 -45.75
C SER A 205 0.08 0.90 -44.62
N ILE A 206 -1.00 0.68 -43.86
CA ILE A 206 -1.40 1.56 -42.76
C ILE A 206 -1.13 0.84 -41.44
N ILE A 207 -0.41 1.49 -40.54
CA ILE A 207 -0.16 0.99 -39.18
C ILE A 207 -0.85 1.89 -38.17
N GLY A 208 -1.71 1.28 -37.37
CA GLY A 208 -2.26 1.89 -36.15
C GLY A 208 -1.38 1.55 -34.96
N LEU A 209 -1.19 2.52 -34.08
CA LEU A 209 -0.49 2.35 -32.80
C LEU A 209 -1.45 2.72 -31.67
N TRP A 210 -1.51 1.87 -30.64
CA TRP A 210 -2.24 2.12 -29.42
C TRP A 210 -1.31 1.98 -28.23
N VAL A 211 -1.53 2.78 -27.21
CA VAL A 211 -0.84 2.74 -25.93
C VAL A 211 -1.90 2.43 -24.88
N SER A 212 -1.71 1.35 -24.13
CA SER A 212 -2.68 0.90 -23.13
C SER A 212 -1.98 0.36 -21.89
N GLU A 213 -2.65 0.51 -20.76
CA GLU A 213 -2.24 -0.11 -19.50
C GLU A 213 -2.38 -1.64 -19.61
N THR A 214 -1.34 -2.39 -19.27
CA THR A 214 -1.32 -3.85 -19.36
C THR A 214 -0.58 -4.49 -18.20
N GLN A 215 -1.14 -5.57 -17.68
CA GLN A 215 -0.44 -6.49 -16.81
C GLN A 215 0.69 -7.15 -17.63
N GLY A 216 1.94 -6.99 -17.19
CA GLY A 216 3.14 -7.48 -17.91
C GLY A 216 4.08 -6.40 -18.44
N CYS A 217 3.82 -5.12 -18.16
CA CYS A 217 4.83 -4.04 -18.19
C CYS A 217 5.17 -3.55 -16.77
N GLU A 218 4.77 -4.31 -15.75
CA GLU A 218 5.06 -4.05 -14.35
C GLU A 218 6.20 -4.99 -13.94
N PRO A 219 7.41 -4.45 -13.74
CA PRO A 219 8.52 -5.23 -13.21
C PRO A 219 8.27 -5.53 -11.74
N THR A 220 8.89 -6.60 -11.26
CA THR A 220 8.74 -7.06 -9.87
C THR A 220 10.11 -7.20 -9.23
N TRP A 221 10.23 -6.73 -7.99
CA TRP A 221 11.40 -7.01 -7.16
C TRP A 221 11.41 -8.50 -6.75
N SER A 222 12.59 -9.12 -6.80
CA SER A 222 12.87 -10.48 -6.34
C SER A 222 14.09 -10.47 -5.40
N ASP A 223 14.34 -11.59 -4.73
CA ASP A 223 15.55 -11.82 -3.93
C ASP A 223 15.79 -10.75 -2.87
N VAL A 224 14.70 -10.33 -2.23
CA VAL A 224 14.72 -9.33 -1.16
C VAL A 224 15.56 -9.85 0.00
N ALA A 225 16.63 -9.13 0.30
CA ALA A 225 17.54 -9.40 1.40
C ALA A 225 17.64 -8.17 2.30
N ALA A 226 17.21 -8.35 3.55
CA ALA A 226 17.52 -7.45 4.64
C ALA A 226 19.00 -7.64 5.03
N ARG A 227 19.78 -6.56 4.97
CA ARG A 227 21.19 -6.55 5.39
C ARG A 227 21.32 -6.10 6.84
N GLU A 228 22.56 -5.96 7.29
CA GLU A 228 22.88 -5.45 8.63
C GLU A 228 22.39 -4.01 8.81
N CYS A 229 22.21 -3.59 10.06
CA CYS A 229 21.83 -2.22 10.40
C CYS A 229 22.98 -1.25 10.09
N GLU A 230 22.70 -0.28 9.22
CA GLU A 230 23.68 0.73 8.77
C GLU A 230 23.79 1.87 9.79
N ALA A 231 22.68 2.20 10.46
CA ALA A 231 22.61 3.21 11.50
C ALA A 231 21.48 2.88 12.48
N LEU A 232 21.34 3.69 13.55
CA LEU A 232 20.22 3.57 14.48
C LEU A 232 18.88 3.65 13.72
N GLU A 233 18.00 2.69 14.01
CA GLU A 233 16.67 2.55 13.39
C GLU A 233 16.72 2.42 11.85
N THR A 234 17.89 2.20 11.26
CA THR A 234 18.06 2.22 9.80
C THR A 234 18.67 0.90 9.32
N ARG A 235 17.89 0.15 8.52
CA ARG A 235 18.35 -1.08 7.89
C ARG A 235 18.57 -0.87 6.40
N HIS A 236 19.64 -1.48 5.89
CA HIS A 236 19.89 -1.54 4.46
C HIS A 236 19.18 -2.74 3.84
N TYR A 237 18.44 -2.53 2.76
CA TYR A 237 17.78 -3.57 1.99
C TYR A 237 18.38 -3.63 0.59
N THR A 238 18.44 -4.84 0.05
CA THR A 238 18.82 -5.11 -1.33
C THR A 238 17.80 -6.03 -1.98
N ALA A 239 17.49 -5.81 -3.25
CA ALA A 239 16.56 -6.65 -4.01
C ALA A 239 16.88 -6.52 -5.50
N SER A 240 16.76 -7.62 -6.23
CA SER A 240 17.03 -7.65 -7.67
C SER A 240 15.75 -7.35 -8.44
N ILE A 241 15.83 -6.54 -9.50
CA ILE A 241 14.68 -6.35 -10.39
C ILE A 241 14.74 -7.39 -11.51
N ALA A 242 13.89 -8.41 -11.38
CA ALA A 242 13.80 -9.43 -12.40
C ALA A 242 12.94 -8.95 -13.58
N ARG A 243 13.36 -9.33 -14.79
CA ARG A 243 12.54 -9.20 -16.03
C ARG A 243 12.14 -7.75 -16.33
N VAL A 244 13.12 -6.85 -16.43
CA VAL A 244 12.87 -5.51 -16.99
C VAL A 244 12.21 -5.68 -18.36
N PRO A 245 10.99 -5.17 -18.57
CA PRO A 245 10.29 -5.37 -19.82
C PRO A 245 11.07 -4.78 -21.01
N THR A 246 11.08 -5.49 -22.13
CA THR A 246 11.75 -5.02 -23.35
C THR A 246 11.25 -3.64 -23.77
N GLY A 247 12.18 -2.72 -24.01
CA GLY A 247 11.91 -1.33 -24.40
C GLY A 247 12.04 -0.31 -23.28
N LEU A 248 12.08 -0.74 -22.01
CA LEU A 248 12.34 0.15 -20.89
C LEU A 248 13.83 0.22 -20.56
N ASP A 249 14.29 1.40 -20.13
CA ASP A 249 15.64 1.58 -19.58
C ASP A 249 15.71 0.93 -18.18
N PRO A 250 16.57 -0.09 -17.97
CA PRO A 250 16.70 -0.75 -16.67
C PRO A 250 16.92 0.23 -15.52
N LEU A 251 17.77 1.25 -15.71
CA LEU A 251 18.13 2.17 -14.63
C LEU A 251 16.95 3.05 -14.22
N LEU A 252 16.18 3.53 -15.21
CA LEU A 252 14.93 4.24 -14.96
C LEU A 252 13.94 3.35 -14.20
N VAL A 253 13.82 2.09 -14.61
CA VAL A 253 12.94 1.11 -13.97
C VAL A 253 13.33 0.87 -12.52
N CYS A 254 14.61 0.60 -12.23
CA CYS A 254 15.08 0.36 -10.87
C CYS A 254 14.85 1.56 -9.92
N THR A 255 14.95 2.79 -10.42
CA THR A 255 14.77 4.01 -9.60
C THR A 255 13.31 4.43 -9.40
N HIS A 256 12.38 3.94 -10.21
CA HIS A 256 10.98 4.37 -10.19
C HIS A 256 9.98 3.29 -9.76
N VAL A 257 10.41 2.02 -9.71
CA VAL A 257 9.54 0.93 -9.27
C VAL A 257 9.56 0.86 -7.75
N PRO A 258 8.40 1.03 -7.09
CA PRO A 258 8.32 0.98 -5.65
C PRO A 258 8.65 -0.41 -5.11
N PHE A 259 9.35 -0.45 -3.98
CA PHE A 259 9.58 -1.63 -3.16
C PHE A 259 8.82 -1.47 -1.85
N GLU A 260 8.03 -2.49 -1.46
CA GLU A 260 7.22 -2.43 -0.25
C GLU A 260 7.94 -3.11 0.93
N VAL A 261 8.13 -2.35 2.01
CA VAL A 261 8.64 -2.84 3.29
C VAL A 261 7.71 -2.37 4.39
N HIS A 262 7.28 -3.29 5.25
CA HIS A 262 6.31 -3.02 6.33
C HIS A 262 5.05 -2.29 5.86
N GLY A 263 4.56 -2.59 4.65
CA GLY A 263 3.38 -1.97 4.05
C GLY A 263 3.57 -0.53 3.55
N HIS A 264 4.80 -0.02 3.55
CA HIS A 264 5.16 1.29 3.04
C HIS A 264 5.98 1.16 1.76
N SER A 265 5.75 2.08 0.83
CA SER A 265 6.37 2.08 -0.49
C SER A 265 7.63 2.96 -0.50
N HIS A 266 8.75 2.39 -0.94
CA HIS A 266 10.05 3.05 -0.99
C HIS A 266 10.67 2.96 -2.39
N LEU A 267 11.29 4.05 -2.84
CA LEU A 267 12.09 4.07 -4.07
C LEU A 267 13.54 3.74 -3.74
N ALA A 268 14.22 3.07 -4.69
CA ALA A 268 15.63 2.72 -4.52
C ALA A 268 16.47 4.00 -4.37
N SER A 269 17.38 3.99 -3.40
CA SER A 269 18.34 5.07 -3.18
C SER A 269 19.37 5.12 -4.32
N PHE A 270 19.80 3.95 -4.77
CA PHE A 270 20.61 3.77 -5.97
C PHE A 270 20.46 2.35 -6.51
N CYS A 271 21.00 2.13 -7.71
CA CYS A 271 20.91 0.88 -8.46
C CYS A 271 22.30 0.45 -8.93
N GLU A 272 22.66 -0.80 -8.70
CA GLU A 272 23.93 -1.40 -9.12
C GLU A 272 23.69 -2.43 -10.23
N PRO A 273 24.35 -2.30 -11.40
CA PRO A 273 24.24 -3.30 -12.46
C PRO A 273 24.91 -4.61 -12.08
N GLN A 274 24.26 -5.72 -12.42
CA GLN A 274 24.77 -7.09 -12.23
C GLN A 274 25.22 -7.69 -13.57
N ASP A 275 25.90 -8.84 -13.52
CA ASP A 275 26.48 -9.51 -14.70
C ASP A 275 25.43 -10.09 -15.68
N ASP A 276 24.17 -10.23 -15.27
CA ASP A 276 23.08 -10.89 -16.01
C ASP A 276 22.04 -9.90 -16.60
N ASP A 277 22.45 -8.65 -16.84
CA ASP A 277 21.59 -7.52 -17.21
C ASP A 277 20.47 -7.21 -16.18
N SER A 278 20.52 -7.81 -14.99
CA SER A 278 19.68 -7.41 -13.86
C SER A 278 20.27 -6.19 -13.14
N LEU A 279 19.42 -5.52 -12.36
CA LEU A 279 19.85 -4.46 -11.47
C LEU A 279 19.53 -4.83 -10.03
N LEU A 280 20.48 -4.56 -9.14
CA LEU A 280 20.30 -4.64 -7.70
C LEU A 280 19.92 -3.26 -7.19
N GLY A 281 18.69 -3.14 -6.67
CA GLY A 281 18.24 -1.96 -5.96
C GLY A 281 18.74 -1.95 -4.52
N HIS A 282 18.96 -0.75 -3.99
CA HIS A 282 19.43 -0.52 -2.63
C HIS A 282 18.53 0.49 -1.91
N TRP A 283 18.17 0.22 -0.66
CA TRP A 283 17.34 1.11 0.17
C TRP A 283 17.90 1.20 1.59
N SER A 284 18.04 2.41 2.12
CA SER A 284 18.25 2.63 3.56
C SER A 284 16.92 3.05 4.18
N ILE A 285 16.24 2.09 4.82
CA ILE A 285 14.89 2.27 5.39
C ILE A 285 15.03 2.60 6.86
N ARG A 286 14.36 3.69 7.29
CA ARG A 286 14.32 4.14 8.69
C ARG A 286 13.12 3.54 9.43
N SER A 287 13.14 3.62 10.75
CA SER A 287 12.13 3.08 11.66
C SER A 287 12.07 1.56 11.69
N GLU A 288 13.23 0.92 11.56
CA GLU A 288 13.39 -0.52 11.78
C GLU A 288 13.67 -0.77 13.27
N GLU A 289 12.67 -1.29 13.99
CA GLU A 289 12.76 -1.55 15.44
C GLU A 289 13.89 -2.53 15.77
N ASP A 290 14.11 -3.53 14.92
CA ASP A 290 15.21 -4.49 15.03
C ASP A 290 16.61 -3.87 14.79
N CYS A 291 16.69 -2.58 14.43
CA CYS A 291 17.93 -1.81 14.32
C CYS A 291 18.12 -0.82 15.48
N MET A 292 17.33 -0.97 16.54
CA MET A 292 17.62 -0.34 17.82
C MET A 292 18.49 -1.28 18.66
N PRO A 293 19.64 -0.80 19.17
CA PRO A 293 20.38 -1.51 20.19
C PRO A 293 19.47 -1.82 21.37
N HIS A 294 19.56 -3.04 21.87
CA HIS A 294 18.81 -3.46 23.05
C HIS A 294 19.72 -4.18 24.03
N TRP A 295 19.31 -4.16 25.29
CA TRP A 295 20.04 -4.83 26.35
C TRP A 295 19.68 -6.31 26.37
N SER A 296 20.70 -7.17 26.47
CA SER A 296 20.50 -8.60 26.73
C SER A 296 19.74 -8.81 28.04
N SER A 297 19.41 -10.07 28.36
CA SER A 297 18.92 -10.40 29.70
C SER A 297 19.92 -9.93 30.76
N MET A 298 19.42 -9.26 31.80
CA MET A 298 20.22 -8.86 32.95
C MET A 298 20.79 -10.12 33.62
N VAL A 299 22.10 -10.11 33.82
CA VAL A 299 22.82 -11.08 34.64
C VAL A 299 23.09 -10.41 35.98
N ASP A 300 22.59 -11.03 37.05
CA ASP A 300 22.94 -10.63 38.41
C ASP A 300 24.36 -11.10 38.70
N ASN A 301 25.31 -10.18 38.57
CA ASN A 301 26.66 -10.40 39.05
C ASN A 301 26.70 -9.98 40.52
N HIS A 302 27.25 -10.88 41.34
CA HIS A 302 27.18 -10.83 42.79
C HIS A 302 27.37 -9.43 43.40
N TYR A 303 26.69 -9.21 44.53
CA TYR A 303 26.74 -8.06 45.45
C TYR A 303 27.95 -7.11 45.30
N ALA A 304 27.70 -5.90 44.80
CA ALA A 304 28.68 -4.81 44.77
C ALA A 304 28.82 -4.10 46.13
N ALA A 305 27.78 -4.10 46.95
CA ALA A 305 27.81 -3.63 48.34
C ALA A 305 26.66 -4.23 49.17
N PHE A 306 26.62 -3.96 50.48
CA PHE A 306 25.64 -4.53 51.44
C PHE A 306 24.17 -4.45 51.02
N ASP A 307 23.78 -3.37 50.35
CA ASP A 307 22.41 -3.12 49.90
C ASP A 307 22.35 -2.86 48.39
N LYS A 308 23.39 -3.22 47.63
CA LYS A 308 23.48 -2.96 46.18
C LYS A 308 23.90 -4.20 45.40
N CYS A 309 23.07 -4.62 44.44
CA CYS A 309 23.46 -5.60 43.44
C CYS A 309 24.14 -4.91 42.26
N GLU A 310 25.06 -5.62 41.60
CA GLU A 310 25.60 -5.24 40.30
C GLU A 310 24.83 -6.00 39.22
N LEU A 311 23.96 -5.30 38.50
CA LEU A 311 23.29 -5.88 37.35
C LEU A 311 24.08 -5.56 36.10
N GLU A 312 24.22 -6.54 35.23
CA GLU A 312 24.94 -6.37 33.97
C GLU A 312 24.11 -6.85 32.80
N ALA A 313 24.22 -6.15 31.67
CA ALA A 313 23.68 -6.60 30.40
C ALA A 313 24.60 -6.18 29.26
N VAL A 314 24.68 -7.03 28.24
CA VAL A 314 25.40 -6.76 27.01
C VAL A 314 24.49 -5.94 26.09
N LEU A 315 25.03 -4.87 25.51
CA LEU A 315 24.35 -4.11 24.47
C LEU A 315 24.45 -4.87 23.15
N GLN A 316 23.31 -5.34 22.63
CA GLN A 316 23.22 -6.13 21.40
C GLN A 316 22.81 -5.25 20.20
N ASP A 317 23.02 -5.77 18.99
CA ASP A 317 22.63 -5.14 17.71
C ASP A 317 23.15 -3.71 17.50
N VAL A 318 24.38 -3.45 17.94
CA VAL A 318 25.05 -2.17 17.68
C VAL A 318 25.36 -2.04 16.19
N PRO A 319 24.85 -1.01 15.48
CA PRO A 319 25.14 -0.80 14.07
C PRO A 319 26.62 -0.61 13.79
N VAL A 320 27.08 -1.13 12.64
CA VAL A 320 28.48 -1.05 12.24
C VAL A 320 28.89 0.42 12.07
N GLY A 321 30.03 0.79 12.65
CA GLY A 321 30.58 2.15 12.56
C GLY A 321 30.12 3.11 13.67
N LEU A 322 29.21 2.68 14.55
CA LEU A 322 28.89 3.41 15.78
C LEU A 322 29.74 2.90 16.95
N SER A 323 30.10 3.82 17.85
CA SER A 323 30.79 3.46 19.10
C SER A 323 29.78 2.83 20.05
N ALA A 324 29.89 1.53 20.27
CA ALA A 324 29.06 0.80 21.24
C ALA A 324 29.13 1.43 22.64
N LEU A 325 30.29 1.99 23.01
CA LEU A 325 30.49 2.68 24.29
C LEU A 325 29.71 4.01 24.37
N ASP A 326 29.65 4.77 23.29
CA ASP A 326 28.87 6.03 23.25
C ASP A 326 27.37 5.72 23.35
N LEU A 327 26.91 4.68 22.65
CA LEU A 327 25.53 4.21 22.69
C LEU A 327 25.14 3.68 24.07
N CYS A 328 26.02 2.95 24.74
CA CYS A 328 25.76 2.42 26.09
C CYS A 328 25.29 3.50 27.08
N THR A 329 25.90 4.68 27.04
CA THR A 329 25.50 5.79 27.94
C THR A 329 24.17 6.43 27.57
N SER A 330 23.74 6.31 26.31
CA SER A 330 22.57 6.99 25.75
C SER A 330 21.33 6.11 25.68
N PHE A 331 21.46 4.78 25.80
CA PHE A 331 20.37 3.83 25.67
C PHE A 331 19.92 3.31 27.05
N PRO A 332 18.79 3.78 27.59
CA PRO A 332 18.29 3.27 28.85
C PRO A 332 17.75 1.85 28.68
N ASN A 333 17.91 1.03 29.72
CA ASN A 333 17.10 -0.17 29.90
C ASN A 333 15.68 0.23 30.34
N GLU A 334 14.65 -0.45 29.82
CA GLU A 334 13.25 -0.13 30.12
C GLU A 334 12.91 -0.19 31.61
N ALA A 335 13.50 -1.14 32.35
CA ALA A 335 13.26 -1.34 33.78
C ALA A 335 14.23 -0.55 34.65
N HIS A 336 15.50 -0.47 34.24
CA HIS A 336 16.61 -0.01 35.09
C HIS A 336 17.14 1.38 34.72
N GLY A 337 16.65 2.00 33.64
CA GLY A 337 17.14 3.29 33.15
C GLY A 337 18.54 3.22 32.56
N HIS A 338 19.27 4.34 32.60
CA HIS A 338 20.64 4.38 32.06
C HIS A 338 21.62 3.61 32.95
N PRO A 339 22.60 2.89 32.36
CA PRO A 339 23.65 2.25 33.14
C PRO A 339 24.48 3.28 33.90
N ASP A 340 24.87 2.95 35.14
CA ASP A 340 25.77 3.78 35.95
C ASP A 340 27.19 3.81 35.35
N ARG A 341 27.58 2.71 34.69
CA ARG A 341 28.88 2.55 34.05
C ARG A 341 28.78 1.69 32.79
N CYS A 342 29.58 2.05 31.81
CA CYS A 342 29.74 1.32 30.55
C CYS A 342 31.18 0.84 30.41
N GLU A 343 31.39 -0.41 30.03
CA GLU A 343 32.72 -0.95 29.79
C GLU A 343 32.76 -1.92 28.62
N LEU A 344 33.91 -1.96 27.94
CA LEU A 344 34.18 -2.92 26.87
C LEU A 344 34.78 -4.19 27.47
N ARG A 345 34.12 -5.33 27.24
CA ARG A 345 34.59 -6.66 27.63
C ARG A 345 34.77 -7.52 26.38
N GLY A 346 35.95 -7.45 25.78
CA GLY A 346 36.19 -8.08 24.49
C GLY A 346 35.56 -7.27 23.37
N GLU A 347 34.70 -7.90 22.55
CA GLU A 347 33.92 -7.22 21.50
C GLU A 347 32.57 -6.69 22.03
N ASP A 348 32.18 -7.12 23.22
CA ASP A 348 30.91 -6.75 23.83
C ASP A 348 31.03 -5.44 24.63
N THR A 349 29.99 -4.61 24.56
CA THR A 349 29.82 -3.48 25.48
C THR A 349 28.83 -3.85 26.56
N VAL A 350 29.27 -3.77 27.81
CA VAL A 350 28.49 -4.14 28.99
C VAL A 350 28.06 -2.87 29.73
N GLY A 351 26.76 -2.72 29.90
CA GLY A 351 26.18 -1.76 30.84
C GLY A 351 26.15 -2.37 32.24
N VAL A 352 26.45 -1.55 33.24
CA VAL A 352 26.45 -1.93 34.66
C VAL A 352 25.53 -1.00 35.42
N TRP A 353 24.60 -1.56 36.20
CA TRP A 353 23.67 -0.85 37.07
C TRP A 353 23.88 -1.25 38.53
N TYR A 354 23.78 -0.30 39.44
CA TYR A 354 23.86 -0.52 40.88
C TYR A 354 22.51 -0.27 41.54
N GLU A 355 21.73 -1.33 41.69
CA GLU A 355 20.38 -1.22 42.23
C GLU A 355 20.32 -1.55 43.72
N ARG A 356 19.54 -0.76 44.45
CA ARG A 356 19.23 -1.05 45.84
C ARG A 356 17.97 -1.89 45.93
N ASP A 357 18.15 -3.18 46.20
CA ASP A 357 17.05 -4.09 46.48
C ASP A 357 17.26 -4.79 47.84
N ALA A 358 16.15 -5.11 48.52
CA ALA A 358 16.16 -5.98 49.70
C ALA A 358 16.68 -7.39 49.37
N TRP A 359 16.55 -7.82 48.11
CA TRP A 359 17.10 -9.09 47.63
C TRP A 359 18.62 -9.03 47.46
N CYS A 360 19.18 -7.82 47.34
CA CYS A 360 20.62 -7.56 47.32
C CYS A 360 21.24 -7.53 48.73
N GLN A 361 20.51 -7.93 49.76
CA GLN A 361 21.09 -8.07 51.09
C GLN A 361 21.68 -9.47 51.26
N PRO A 362 22.91 -9.60 51.79
CA PRO A 362 23.49 -10.90 52.04
C PRO A 362 22.59 -11.71 52.98
N PHE A 363 22.19 -12.90 52.52
CA PHE A 363 21.33 -13.78 53.30
C PHE A 363 22.14 -14.64 54.27
N LEU A 364 21.70 -14.66 55.53
CA LEU A 364 22.17 -15.61 56.52
C LEU A 364 21.53 -16.98 56.24
N PHE A 365 22.35 -18.00 56.06
CA PHE A 365 21.93 -19.39 55.91
C PHE A 365 22.63 -20.30 56.93
N ASP A 366 22.17 -21.55 57.07
CA ASP A 366 22.68 -22.48 58.10
C ASP A 366 22.70 -21.85 59.50
N VAL A 367 21.57 -21.22 59.85
CA VAL A 367 21.38 -20.56 61.13
C VAL A 367 21.19 -21.63 62.20
N GLN A 368 22.23 -21.87 62.99
CA GLN A 368 22.24 -22.78 64.12
C GLN A 368 22.10 -21.99 65.42
N ASP A 369 21.04 -22.28 66.16
CA ASP A 369 20.89 -21.84 67.53
C ASP A 369 21.67 -22.77 68.46
N GLN A 370 22.64 -22.24 69.18
CA GLN A 370 23.49 -23.01 70.10
C GLN A 370 22.96 -23.03 71.54
N ASP A 371 21.67 -22.77 71.71
CA ASP A 371 20.97 -22.63 73.00
C ASP A 371 21.53 -21.51 73.89
N CYS A 372 20.81 -21.24 74.98
CA CYS A 372 21.27 -20.31 76.01
C CYS A 372 22.41 -20.92 76.82
N GLN A 373 23.60 -20.32 76.73
CA GLN A 373 24.67 -20.62 77.68
C GLN A 373 24.35 -19.98 79.05
N GLN A 374 25.00 -20.45 80.11
CA GLN A 374 24.77 -20.14 81.54
C GLN A 374 24.74 -18.64 81.92
N SER A 375 24.90 -17.73 80.97
CA SER A 375 24.94 -16.28 81.11
C SER A 375 23.71 -15.53 80.55
N ASN A 376 22.58 -16.21 80.28
CA ASN A 376 21.40 -15.62 79.61
C ASN A 376 21.70 -15.05 78.20
N ILE A 377 22.75 -15.53 77.54
CA ILE A 377 23.12 -15.12 76.18
C ILE A 377 22.77 -16.26 75.23
N ARG A 378 21.86 -15.99 74.27
CA ARG A 378 21.54 -16.92 73.19
C ARG A 378 22.56 -16.73 72.06
N ARG A 379 23.25 -17.80 71.67
CA ARG A 379 24.27 -17.74 70.62
C ARG A 379 23.71 -18.29 69.32
N ILE A 380 23.65 -17.44 68.31
CA ILE A 380 23.23 -17.83 66.96
C ILE A 380 24.48 -17.84 66.07
N GLN A 381 24.77 -18.99 65.46
CA GLN A 381 25.80 -19.10 64.44
C GLN A 381 25.12 -19.19 63.08
N ALA A 382 25.57 -18.41 62.11
CA ALA A 382 25.04 -18.44 60.75
C ALA A 382 26.19 -18.30 59.77
N LYS A 383 26.02 -18.88 58.57
CA LYS A 383 26.91 -18.64 57.44
C LYS A 383 26.31 -17.52 56.60
N VAL A 384 27.16 -16.64 56.09
CA VAL A 384 26.77 -15.62 55.10
C VAL A 384 27.03 -16.21 53.74
N ARG A 385 26.02 -16.24 52.86
CA ARG A 385 26.23 -16.67 51.47
C ARG A 385 26.58 -15.45 50.63
N ASP A 386 27.31 -15.70 49.55
CA ASP A 386 27.47 -14.75 48.46
C ASP A 386 28.12 -13.41 48.87
N THR A 387 29.11 -13.46 49.77
CA THR A 387 29.99 -12.32 49.99
C THR A 387 30.88 -12.19 48.76
N GLY A 388 30.74 -11.12 47.98
CA GLY A 388 31.60 -10.83 46.84
C GLY A 388 33.10 -10.86 47.19
N GLU A 389 33.96 -11.03 46.20
CA GLU A 389 35.43 -11.09 46.38
C GLU A 389 36.06 -9.74 46.77
N ALA A 390 35.31 -8.64 46.65
CA ALA A 390 35.78 -7.34 47.07
C ALA A 390 35.97 -7.30 48.59
N ASP A 391 37.05 -6.65 49.04
CA ASP A 391 37.46 -6.38 50.43
C ASP A 391 36.45 -5.52 51.23
N ASP A 392 35.16 -5.74 51.02
CA ASP A 392 34.11 -5.11 51.77
C ASP A 392 34.21 -5.54 53.22
N ASP A 393 34.16 -4.51 54.07
CA ASP A 393 34.24 -4.56 55.51
C ASP A 393 33.19 -5.55 56.05
N TRP A 394 33.55 -6.83 56.13
CA TRP A 394 32.69 -7.95 56.52
C TRP A 394 31.99 -7.68 57.85
N TYR A 395 32.60 -6.82 58.67
CA TYR A 395 32.05 -6.33 59.92
C TYR A 395 30.75 -5.55 59.68
N LYS A 396 30.70 -4.67 58.69
CA LYS A 396 29.50 -3.94 58.27
C LYS A 396 28.45 -4.88 57.70
N LEU A 397 28.84 -5.85 56.88
CA LEU A 397 27.92 -6.85 56.32
C LEU A 397 27.24 -7.66 57.43
N CYS A 398 28.00 -8.11 58.43
CA CYS A 398 27.48 -8.85 59.58
C CYS A 398 26.63 -7.97 60.50
N ALA A 399 27.05 -6.74 60.78
CA ALA A 399 26.33 -5.86 61.71
C ALA A 399 24.94 -5.45 61.19
N MET A 400 24.80 -5.31 59.86
CA MET A 400 23.55 -4.82 59.26
C MET A 400 22.57 -5.94 58.86
N SER A 401 23.03 -7.14 58.50
CA SER A 401 22.17 -8.29 58.12
C SER A 401 21.30 -8.82 59.27
N ILE A 402 21.66 -8.52 60.52
CA ILE A 402 20.91 -8.93 61.72
C ILE A 402 19.62 -8.12 61.90
N VAL A 403 19.57 -6.90 61.36
CA VAL A 403 18.45 -5.97 61.56
C VAL A 403 17.17 -6.44 60.85
N ASN A 404 17.31 -7.27 59.80
CA ASN A 404 16.20 -7.77 58.99
C ASN A 404 15.86 -9.26 59.21
N ALA A 405 16.43 -9.90 60.23
CA ALA A 405 16.01 -11.27 60.59
C ALA A 405 14.50 -11.29 60.89
N PRO A 406 13.74 -12.28 60.36
CA PRO A 406 12.29 -12.28 60.49
C PRO A 406 11.90 -12.24 61.97
N ARG A 407 11.00 -11.31 62.33
CA ARG A 407 10.38 -11.19 63.68
C ARG A 407 9.84 -12.52 64.23
N ARG A 408 9.69 -13.56 63.39
CA ARG A 408 9.36 -14.93 63.81
C ARG A 408 10.39 -15.54 64.76
N LEU A 409 11.68 -15.18 64.70
CA LEU A 409 12.66 -15.62 65.71
C LEU A 409 12.40 -15.01 67.10
N CYS A 410 11.60 -13.94 67.19
CA CYS A 410 11.24 -13.25 68.43
C CYS A 410 9.77 -13.47 68.86
N SER A 411 9.01 -14.32 68.15
CA SER A 411 7.55 -14.46 68.36
C SER A 411 7.11 -15.21 69.63
N GLY A 412 8.05 -15.52 70.54
CA GLY A 412 7.76 -16.12 71.85
C GLY A 412 7.92 -15.18 73.06
N MET A 413 8.33 -13.91 72.86
CA MET A 413 8.53 -12.96 73.97
C MET A 413 7.68 -11.71 73.79
N ALA A 414 6.70 -11.54 74.67
CA ALA A 414 5.96 -10.29 74.81
C ALA A 414 6.87 -9.25 75.48
N GLY A 415 7.25 -8.20 74.74
CA GLY A 415 8.10 -7.10 75.22
C GLY A 415 9.34 -6.91 74.35
N SER A 416 9.23 -6.09 73.31
CA SER A 416 10.29 -5.84 72.32
C SER A 416 11.33 -4.83 72.82
N ILE A 417 12.57 -5.27 73.00
CA ILE A 417 13.77 -4.43 72.93
C ILE A 417 14.66 -5.01 71.82
N CYS A 418 15.00 -4.21 70.81
CA CYS A 418 15.94 -4.62 69.77
C CYS A 418 17.31 -4.93 70.38
N PRO A 419 17.98 -6.03 69.99
CA PRO A 419 19.25 -6.40 70.58
C PRO A 419 20.36 -5.40 70.24
N SER A 420 21.23 -5.14 71.21
CA SER A 420 22.52 -4.48 71.00
C SER A 420 23.60 -5.52 70.71
N ILE A 421 24.42 -5.30 69.68
CA ILE A 421 25.54 -6.19 69.33
C ILE A 421 26.68 -5.95 70.32
N VAL A 422 27.22 -7.00 70.93
CA VAL A 422 28.21 -6.86 72.03
C VAL A 422 29.63 -7.28 71.66
N ARG A 423 29.85 -8.20 70.70
CA ARG A 423 31.19 -8.48 70.12
C ARG A 423 31.10 -9.59 69.08
N SER A 424 32.00 -9.58 68.10
CA SER A 424 32.14 -10.63 67.08
C SER A 424 33.58 -11.16 67.02
N HIS A 425 33.75 -12.48 66.86
CA HIS A 425 35.07 -13.15 66.74
C HIS A 425 35.12 -13.99 65.46
N PHE A 426 36.24 -13.95 64.73
CA PHE A 426 36.37 -14.52 63.39
C PHE A 426 37.50 -15.54 63.30
N ARG A 427 37.28 -16.60 62.50
CA ARG A 427 38.31 -17.53 62.01
C ARG A 427 38.14 -17.73 60.52
N THR A 428 39.20 -17.48 59.75
CA THR A 428 39.28 -17.77 58.32
C THR A 428 39.79 -19.19 58.09
N TYR A 429 39.15 -19.92 57.18
CA TYR A 429 39.57 -21.26 56.74
C TYR A 429 39.46 -21.38 55.21
N GLY A 430 40.53 -21.07 54.47
CA GLY A 430 40.65 -21.38 53.04
C GLY A 430 39.67 -20.65 52.10
N SER A 431 40.08 -20.47 50.85
CA SER A 431 39.32 -19.73 49.84
C SER A 431 37.96 -20.38 49.59
N THR A 432 36.89 -19.57 49.64
CA THR A 432 35.48 -19.81 49.24
C THR A 432 34.43 -20.14 50.30
N THR A 433 34.72 -20.20 51.61
CA THR A 433 33.64 -20.20 52.61
C THR A 433 34.06 -19.55 53.94
N TYR A 434 33.47 -18.40 54.25
CA TYR A 434 33.68 -17.73 55.53
C TYR A 434 32.59 -18.15 56.53
N SER A 435 32.99 -18.75 57.65
CA SER A 435 32.10 -19.06 58.78
C SER A 435 32.29 -18.00 59.86
N THR A 436 31.31 -17.12 60.02
CA THR A 436 31.30 -16.13 61.12
C THR A 436 30.55 -16.70 62.31
N THR A 437 31.00 -16.37 63.53
CA THR A 437 30.17 -16.58 64.71
C THR A 437 29.82 -15.24 65.32
N LEU A 438 28.57 -14.85 65.09
CA LEU A 438 27.99 -13.66 65.66
C LEU A 438 27.54 -13.93 67.11
N ARG A 439 27.83 -13.01 68.04
CA ARG A 439 27.28 -13.06 69.41
C ARG A 439 26.33 -11.89 69.60
N ILE A 440 25.03 -12.19 69.60
CA ILE A 440 23.97 -11.22 69.88
C ILE A 440 23.63 -11.34 71.37
N LYS A 441 23.72 -10.25 72.13
CA LYS A 441 23.23 -10.22 73.51
C LYS A 441 21.82 -9.65 73.49
N ILE A 442 20.83 -10.52 73.70
CA ILE A 442 19.44 -10.11 73.89
C ILE A 442 19.25 -9.92 75.40
N ALA A 443 19.09 -8.67 75.84
CA ALA A 443 18.77 -8.41 77.23
C ALA A 443 17.28 -8.70 77.45
N SER A 444 16.96 -9.85 78.03
CA SER A 444 15.62 -10.10 78.56
C SER A 444 15.50 -9.40 79.92
N PRO A 445 14.44 -8.62 80.19
CA PRO A 445 14.19 -8.14 81.53
C PRO A 445 13.96 -9.34 82.47
N PRO A 446 14.38 -9.25 83.75
CA PRO A 446 14.20 -10.33 84.72
C PRO A 446 12.71 -10.63 84.90
N PHE A 447 12.37 -11.90 84.75
CA PHE A 447 11.03 -12.42 85.01
C PHE A 447 10.87 -12.59 86.52
N ASP A 448 10.35 -11.58 87.20
CA ASP A 448 10.02 -11.69 88.62
C ASP A 448 8.68 -12.43 88.77
N ALA A 449 8.79 -13.73 89.04
CA ALA A 449 7.67 -14.56 89.43
C ALA A 449 7.49 -14.43 90.95
N THR A 450 6.71 -13.44 91.39
CA THR A 450 5.85 -13.49 92.59
C THR A 450 5.18 -12.14 92.80
N GLU A 451 3.88 -12.05 92.51
CA GLU A 451 2.90 -11.41 93.40
C GLU A 451 1.46 -11.63 92.89
N ASN A 452 0.60 -12.03 93.82
CA ASN A 452 -0.85 -12.21 93.64
C ASN A 452 -1.58 -10.87 93.85
N PRO A 453 -2.82 -10.72 93.38
CA PRO A 453 -3.41 -9.42 93.04
C PRO A 453 -4.03 -8.72 94.25
N VAL A 454 -3.84 -7.39 94.33
CA VAL A 454 -4.69 -6.50 95.12
C VAL A 454 -5.28 -5.45 94.19
N GLN A 455 -6.61 -5.45 94.11
CA GLN A 455 -7.41 -4.40 93.46
C GLN A 455 -7.40 -3.15 94.34
N SER A 456 -7.06 -1.98 93.78
CA SER A 456 -7.87 -0.76 93.95
C SER A 456 -7.42 0.38 93.03
N SER A 457 -8.42 0.97 92.40
CA SER A 457 -8.51 2.21 91.64
C SER A 457 -7.73 3.42 92.19
N ASN A 458 -6.99 4.13 91.33
CA ASN A 458 -7.33 5.46 90.79
C ASN A 458 -6.10 6.15 90.14
N GLU A 459 -6.43 6.97 89.14
CA GLU A 459 -5.74 8.12 88.52
C GLU A 459 -4.51 8.63 89.31
N ASP A 460 -3.36 8.94 88.71
CA ASP A 460 -3.12 10.10 87.84
C ASP A 460 -1.60 10.20 87.52
N GLU A 461 -1.26 11.09 86.61
CA GLU A 461 0.07 11.46 86.11
C GLU A 461 1.18 11.62 87.18
N THR A 462 2.41 11.17 86.90
CA THR A 462 3.61 12.05 86.70
C THR A 462 4.93 11.27 86.67
N VAL A 463 5.76 11.66 85.69
CA VAL A 463 7.22 11.98 85.74
C VAL A 463 8.04 11.38 86.89
N LEU A 464 9.15 10.72 86.55
CA LEU A 464 10.49 10.78 87.17
C LEU A 464 11.39 9.81 86.38
N GLN A 465 12.39 10.27 85.65
CA GLN A 465 13.70 10.78 86.11
C GLN A 465 14.75 9.67 86.07
N ASP A 466 15.71 9.97 85.21
CA ASP A 466 16.97 9.32 84.92
C ASP A 466 17.85 9.31 86.17
N ASP A 467 18.29 8.13 86.58
CA ASP A 467 19.39 7.92 87.53
C ASP A 467 19.91 6.50 87.34
N GLY A 468 21.17 6.37 86.94
CA GLY A 468 21.89 5.10 87.10
C GLY A 468 22.93 4.82 86.04
N GLU A 469 24.11 5.43 86.19
CA GLU A 469 25.36 4.99 85.59
C GLU A 469 25.53 3.47 85.68
N ALA A 470 25.53 2.79 84.53
CA ALA A 470 26.06 1.44 84.41
C ALA A 470 27.49 1.52 83.87
N GLY A 471 28.44 1.22 84.75
CA GLY A 471 29.87 1.16 84.43
C GLY A 471 30.19 0.15 83.34
N TRP A 472 31.07 0.56 82.44
CA TRP A 472 31.66 -0.27 81.39
C TRP A 472 32.81 -1.09 81.97
N VAL A 473 32.84 -2.39 81.66
CA VAL A 473 34.02 -3.25 81.83
C VAL A 473 34.23 -3.99 80.50
N GLU A 474 35.46 -3.90 79.97
CA GLU A 474 35.91 -4.29 78.63
C GLU A 474 35.62 -5.72 78.16
#